data_AF-A0A536IA67-F1
#
_entry.id   AF-A0A536IA67-F1
#
_cell.length_a   1.000
_cell.length_b   1.000
_cell.length_c   1.000
_cell.angle_alpha   90.00
_cell.angle_beta   90.00
_cell.angle_gamma   90.00
#
_symmetry.space_group_name_H-M   'P 1'
#
loop_
_entity.id
_entity.type
_entity.pdbx_description
1 polymer ?
#
loop_
_entity_poly.entity_id
_entity_poly.type
_entity_poly.pdbx_seq_one_letter_code
_entity_poly.pdbx_strand_id
1 'polypeptide(L)'
;MAKLKKADLQIRGIPTALRDRLRRRAAGKGVSMSQYVIEILKDDLARPTMAEWVTEVRKLPPIDLGGKTGADLVREARREELGLED
;
A
#
# COMPACT_ATOMS: atom_id res chain seq x y z
N MET A 1 17.24 -8.82 -18.58
CA MET A 1 16.25 -8.56 -17.51
C MET A 1 15.45 -9.83 -17.27
N ALA A 2 15.32 -10.30 -16.03
CA ALA A 2 14.54 -11.50 -15.73
C ALA A 2 13.05 -11.24 -15.98
N LYS A 3 12.38 -12.12 -16.73
CA LYS A 3 10.94 -12.04 -16.98
C LYS A 3 10.21 -12.28 -15.66
N LEU A 4 9.36 -11.35 -15.23
CA LEU A 4 8.49 -11.52 -14.06
C LEU A 4 7.64 -12.78 -14.24
N LYS A 5 7.69 -13.69 -13.25
CA LYS A 5 6.79 -14.86 -13.21
C LYS A 5 5.35 -14.36 -13.04
N LYS A 6 4.45 -14.90 -13.86
CA LYS A 6 3.01 -14.70 -13.75
C LYS A 6 2.38 -15.93 -13.11
N ALA A 7 1.36 -15.72 -12.30
CA ALA A 7 0.54 -16.77 -11.72
C ALA A 7 -0.93 -16.42 -11.95
N ASP A 8 -1.76 -17.43 -12.16
CA ASP A 8 -3.20 -17.27 -12.33
C ASP A 8 -3.90 -17.32 -10.97
N LEU A 9 -4.84 -16.39 -10.74
CA LEU A 9 -5.69 -16.34 -9.55
C LEU A 9 -7.13 -16.61 -9.97
N GLN A 10 -7.66 -17.78 -9.60
CA GLN A 10 -9.07 -18.11 -9.79
C GLN A 10 -9.91 -17.70 -8.58
N ILE A 11 -10.84 -16.77 -8.78
CA ILE A 11 -11.78 -16.33 -7.75
C ILE A 11 -13.13 -17.02 -7.98
N ARG A 12 -13.57 -17.86 -7.04
CA ARG A 12 -14.85 -18.59 -7.10
C ARG A 12 -15.93 -17.90 -6.28
N GLY A 13 -17.20 -18.13 -6.63
CA GLY A 13 -18.35 -17.65 -5.85
C GLY A 13 -18.63 -16.14 -5.96
N ILE A 14 -18.05 -15.47 -6.95
CA ILE A 14 -18.27 -14.04 -7.16
C ILE A 14 -19.74 -13.81 -7.60
N PRO A 15 -20.48 -12.88 -6.95
CA PRO A 15 -21.82 -12.51 -7.39
C PRO A 15 -21.81 -12.03 -8.85
N THR A 16 -22.74 -12.50 -9.66
CA THR A 16 -22.84 -12.15 -11.09
C THR A 16 -22.92 -10.64 -11.31
N ALA A 17 -23.68 -9.95 -10.47
CA ALA A 17 -23.79 -8.49 -10.49
C ALA A 17 -22.43 -7.78 -10.29
N LEU A 18 -21.55 -8.32 -9.44
CA LEU A 18 -20.22 -7.77 -9.22
C LEU A 18 -19.34 -7.99 -10.47
N ARG A 19 -19.34 -9.21 -11.03
CA ARG A 19 -18.62 -9.54 -12.26
C ARG A 19 -19.03 -8.61 -13.41
N ASP A 20 -20.32 -8.39 -13.58
CA ASP A 20 -20.84 -7.59 -14.68
C ASP A 20 -20.49 -6.11 -14.51
N ARG A 21 -20.44 -5.60 -13.26
CA ARG A 21 -19.92 -4.26 -12.95
C ARG A 21 -18.43 -4.14 -13.27
N LEU A 22 -17.61 -5.13 -12.91
CA LEU A 22 -16.18 -5.15 -13.24
C LEU A 22 -15.98 -5.13 -14.76
N ARG A 23 -16.71 -5.98 -15.50
CA ARG A 23 -16.66 -6.04 -16.97
C ARG A 23 -17.00 -4.70 -17.61
N ARG A 24 -18.08 -4.04 -17.16
CA ARG A 24 -18.48 -2.72 -17.68
C ARG A 24 -17.42 -1.66 -17.44
N ARG A 25 -16.82 -1.61 -16.24
CA ARG A 25 -15.75 -0.65 -15.94
C ARG A 25 -14.48 -0.91 -16.75
N ALA A 26 -14.09 -2.17 -16.92
CA ALA A 26 -12.95 -2.54 -17.74
C ALA A 26 -13.15 -2.11 -19.20
N ALA A 27 -14.32 -2.40 -19.77
CA ALA A 27 -14.68 -1.97 -21.13
C ALA A 27 -14.65 -0.43 -21.28
N GLY A 28 -15.19 0.31 -20.31
CA GLY A 28 -15.14 1.78 -20.31
C GLY A 28 -13.72 2.36 -20.23
N LYS A 29 -12.76 1.59 -19.70
CA LYS A 29 -11.33 1.96 -19.68
C LYS A 29 -10.54 1.42 -20.88
N GLY A 30 -11.17 0.68 -21.80
CA GLY A 30 -10.50 0.07 -22.95
C GLY A 30 -9.52 -1.05 -22.59
N VAL A 31 -9.67 -1.67 -21.42
CA VAL A 31 -8.79 -2.75 -20.93
C VAL A 31 -9.56 -4.06 -20.73
N SER A 32 -8.84 -5.18 -20.72
CA SER A 32 -9.45 -6.47 -20.35
C SER A 32 -9.90 -6.46 -18.88
N MET A 33 -10.91 -7.27 -18.54
CA MET A 33 -11.36 -7.40 -17.15
C MET A 33 -10.25 -7.88 -16.21
N SER A 34 -9.41 -8.82 -16.66
CA SER A 34 -8.26 -9.31 -15.89
C SER A 34 -7.25 -8.19 -15.63
N GLN A 35 -6.94 -7.37 -16.63
CA GLN A 35 -6.04 -6.23 -16.46
C GLN A 35 -6.61 -5.24 -15.45
N TYR A 36 -7.90 -4.89 -15.57
CA TYR A 36 -8.56 -3.98 -14.65
C TYR A 36 -8.54 -4.49 -13.19
N VAL A 37 -8.78 -5.78 -12.97
CA VAL A 37 -8.72 -6.37 -11.63
C VAL A 37 -7.30 -6.39 -11.08
N ILE A 38 -6.31 -6.71 -11.91
CA ILE A 38 -4.89 -6.67 -11.51
C ILE A 38 -4.48 -5.26 -11.09
N GLU A 39 -4.93 -4.22 -11.80
CA GLU A 39 -4.68 -2.82 -11.43
C GLU A 39 -5.31 -2.46 -10.09
N ILE A 40 -6.57 -2.83 -9.84
CA ILE A 40 -7.21 -2.63 -8.53
C ILE A 40 -6.40 -3.28 -7.41
N LEU A 41 -5.97 -4.53 -7.61
CA LEU A 41 -5.19 -5.26 -6.61
C LEU A 41 -3.82 -4.61 -6.38
N LYS A 42 -3.18 -4.08 -7.43
CA LYS A 42 -1.93 -3.33 -7.29
C LYS A 42 -2.12 -2.04 -6.51
N ASP A 43 -3.20 -1.31 -6.79
CA ASP A 43 -3.50 -0.04 -6.12
C ASP A 43 -3.81 -0.28 -4.63
N ASP A 44 -4.58 -1.33 -4.32
CA ASP A 44 -4.90 -1.75 -2.94
C ASP A 44 -3.64 -2.16 -2.16
N LEU A 45 -2.73 -2.90 -2.80
CA LEU A 45 -1.49 -3.37 -2.21
C LEU A 45 -0.30 -2.41 -2.39
N ALA A 46 -0.53 -1.20 -2.92
CA ALA A 46 0.55 -0.24 -3.19
C ALA A 46 1.25 0.24 -1.92
N ARG A 47 0.59 0.12 -0.77
CA ARG A 47 1.14 0.45 0.56
C ARG A 47 0.83 -0.67 1.54
N PRO A 48 1.74 -0.99 2.47
CA PRO A 48 1.44 -1.93 3.53
C PRO A 48 0.29 -1.40 4.39
N THR A 49 -0.51 -2.32 4.92
CA THR A 49 -1.41 -2.00 6.02
C THR A 49 -0.61 -1.54 7.24
N MET A 50 -1.25 -0.82 8.17
CA MET A 50 -0.58 -0.43 9.42
C MET A 50 -0.06 -1.64 10.20
N ALA A 51 -0.78 -2.77 10.17
CA ALA A 51 -0.36 -3.99 10.86
C ALA A 51 0.88 -4.62 10.23
N GLU A 52 0.94 -4.70 8.90
CA GLU A 52 2.12 -5.15 8.16
C GLU A 52 3.29 -4.21 8.42
N TRP A 53 3.07 -2.90 8.31
CA TRP A 53 4.11 -1.90 8.55
C TRP A 53 4.69 -2.00 9.96
N VAL A 54 3.85 -2.10 11.01
CA VAL A 54 4.32 -2.30 12.40
C VAL A 54 5.12 -3.60 12.53
N THR A 55 4.67 -4.66 11.86
CA THR A 55 5.37 -5.95 11.87
C THR A 55 6.76 -5.83 11.23
N GLU A 56 6.88 -5.11 10.11
CA GLU A 56 8.17 -4.86 9.47
C GLU A 56 9.08 -3.97 10.31
N VAL A 57 8.56 -2.88 10.90
CA VAL A 57 9.34 -1.99 11.78
C VAL A 57 9.89 -2.74 12.99
N ARG A 58 9.10 -3.65 13.58
CA ARG A 58 9.54 -4.47 14.73
C ARG A 58 10.68 -5.44 14.42
N LYS A 59 10.97 -5.73 13.16
CA LYS A 59 12.12 -6.58 12.77
C LYS A 59 13.43 -5.80 12.77
N LEU A 60 13.37 -4.46 12.75
CA LEU A 60 14.56 -3.62 12.75
C LEU A 60 15.17 -3.56 14.17
N PRO A 61 16.50 -3.46 14.27
CA PRO A 61 17.14 -3.28 15.56
C PRO A 61 16.64 -2.00 16.24
N PRO A 62 16.38 -2.02 17.56
CA PRO A 62 16.02 -0.81 18.29
C PRO A 62 17.09 0.26 18.12
N ILE A 63 16.66 1.50 17.94
CA ILE A 63 17.55 2.66 17.94
C ILE A 63 17.50 3.32 19.31
N ASP A 64 18.67 3.74 19.82
CA ASP A 64 18.72 4.58 21.01
C ASP A 64 18.31 6.00 20.63
N LEU A 65 17.24 6.48 21.26
CA LEU A 65 16.70 7.82 21.04
C LEU A 65 17.17 8.83 22.09
N GLY A 66 18.13 8.46 22.96
CA GLY A 66 18.65 9.35 24.00
C GLY A 66 17.56 9.81 24.99
N GLY A 67 16.55 8.97 25.24
CA GLY A 67 15.40 9.27 26.10
C GLY A 67 14.26 10.06 25.44
N LYS A 68 14.42 10.52 24.20
CA LYS A 68 13.33 11.17 23.44
C LYS A 68 12.35 10.13 22.88
N THR A 69 11.07 10.48 22.80
CA THR A 69 10.09 9.66 22.05
C THR A 69 10.18 9.97 20.56
N GLY A 70 9.68 9.07 19.71
CA GLY A 70 9.53 9.36 18.28
C GLY A 70 8.66 10.60 18.02
N ALA A 71 7.71 10.90 18.91
CA ALA A 71 6.87 12.08 18.79
C ALA A 71 7.63 13.38 19.11
N ASP A 72 8.63 13.34 20.00
CA ASP A 72 9.48 14.48 20.31
C ASP A 72 10.34 14.85 19.10
N LEU A 73 10.95 13.86 18.45
CA LEU A 73 11.78 14.05 17.27
C LEU A 73 11.00 14.63 16.08
N VAL A 74 9.75 14.19 15.87
CA VAL A 74 8.89 14.74 14.80
C VAL A 74 8.51 16.19 15.10
N ARG A 75 8.27 16.54 16.36
CA ARG A 75 7.96 17.93 16.75
C ARG A 75 9.18 18.83 16.58
N GLU A 76 10.35 18.36 16.98
CA GLU A 76 11.64 19.05 16.81
C GLU A 76 11.93 19.31 15.33
N ALA A 77 11.88 18.28 14.48
CA ALA A 77 12.11 18.42 13.03
C ALA A 77 11.12 19.41 12.38
N ARG A 78 9.86 19.44 12.83
CA ARG A 78 8.87 20.41 12.33
C ARG A 78 9.14 21.84 12.81
N ARG A 79 9.64 22.02 14.04
CA ARG A 79 10.04 23.35 14.53
C ARG A 79 11.23 23.88 13.73
N GLU A 80 12.22 23.03 13.46
CA GLU A 80 13.37 23.35 12.61
C GLU A 80 12.95 23.73 11.19
N GLU A 81 12.06 22.95 10.55
CA GLU A 81 11.55 23.23 9.21
C GLU A 81 10.78 24.57 9.13
N LEU A 82 10.08 24.92 10.20
CA LEU A 82 9.31 26.16 10.31
C LEU A 82 10.14 27.35 10.82
N GLY A 83 11.43 27.16 11.12
CA GLY A 83 12.32 28.20 11.64
C GLY A 83 11.91 28.73 13.02
N LEU A 84 11.23 27.91 13.82
CA LEU A 84 10.85 28.25 15.19
C LEU A 84 11.98 27.76 16.12
N GLU A 85 12.85 28.65 16.57
CA GLU A 85 13.77 28.38 17.68
C GLU A 85 13.00 28.33 19.01
N ASP A 86 13.52 27.57 19.97
CA ASP A 86 12.90 27.30 21.29
C ASP A 86 12.62 28.59 22.10
#